data_AF-A0A957UVV9-F1
#
_entry.id   AF-A0A957UVV9-F1
#
_cell.length_a   1.000
_cell.length_b   1.000
_cell.length_c   1.000
_cell.angle_alpha   90.00
_cell.angle_beta   90.00
_cell.angle_gamma   90.00
#
_symmetry.space_group_name_H-M   'P 1'
#
loop_
_entity.id
_entity.type
_entity.pdbx_description
1 polymer ?
#
loop_
_entity_poly.entity_id
_entity_poly.type
_entity_poly.pdbx_seq_one_letter_code
_entity_poly.pdbx_strand_id
1 'polypeptide(L)' 'MTVKFTLHASRRMVQRRVSEQVVLDTIDSPDDIVIGEMGESIAIRRHLRDEIRVVYEENPDGVYVVFTVIRTRISEQGDD' A
#
# COMPACT_ATOMS: atom_id res chain seq x y z
N MET A 1 15.94 -3.78 3.11
CA MET A 1 14.70 -3.86 2.33
C MET A 1 14.84 -2.98 1.10
N THR A 2 14.65 -3.53 -0.09
CA THR A 2 14.77 -2.78 -1.35
C THR A 2 13.39 -2.69 -1.98
N VAL A 3 12.88 -1.47 -2.17
CA VAL A 3 11.55 -1.24 -2.77
C VAL A 3 11.71 -0.57 -4.13
N LYS A 4 11.02 -1.09 -5.14
CA LYS A 4 10.94 -0.50 -6.47
C LYS A 4 9.50 -0.11 -6.76
N PHE A 5 9.32 1.12 -7.23
CA PHE A 5 8.01 1.63 -7.63
C PHE A 5 7.85 1.52 -9.13
N THR A 6 6.75 0.91 -9.57
CA THR A 6 6.36 1.00 -10.98
C THR A 6 5.94 2.44 -11.32
N LEU A 7 5.99 2.80 -12.61
CA LEU A 7 5.50 4.10 -13.06
C LEU A 7 4.04 4.35 -12.66
N HIS A 8 3.21 3.29 -12.65
CA HIS A 8 1.84 3.37 -12.20
C HIS A 8 1.74 3.73 -10.71
N ALA A 9 2.47 3.01 -9.85
CA ALA A 9 2.53 3.28 -8.42
C ALA A 9 2.99 4.70 -8.11
N SER A 10 4.08 5.17 -8.74
CA SER A 10 4.60 6.52 -8.52
C SER A 10 3.57 7.60 -8.89
N ARG A 11 2.83 7.41 -9.99
CA ARG A 11 1.74 8.33 -10.37
C ARG A 11 0.62 8.34 -9.34
N ARG A 12 0.24 7.17 -8.80
CA ARG A 12 -0.80 7.04 -7.77
C ARG A 12 -0.39 7.71 -6.47
N MET A 13 0.86 7.54 -6.04
CA MET A 13 1.43 8.19 -4.87
C MET A 13 1.32 9.72 -4.95
N VAL A 14 1.73 10.31 -6.08
CA VAL A 14 1.60 11.76 -6.32
C VAL A 14 0.14 12.20 -6.28
N GLN A 15 -0.75 11.52 -7.00
CA GLN A 15 -2.18 11.87 -7.05
C GLN A 15 -2.87 11.78 -5.68
N ARG A 16 -2.47 10.82 -4.85
CA ARG A 16 -3.08 10.54 -3.54
C ARG A 16 -2.35 11.20 -2.38
N ARG A 17 -1.29 11.98 -2.67
CA ARG A 17 -0.41 12.62 -1.68
C ARG A 17 0.12 11.62 -0.65
N VAL A 18 0.57 10.46 -1.14
CA VAL A 18 1.24 9.44 -0.34
C VAL A 18 2.73 9.55 -0.60
N SER A 19 3.51 9.80 0.44
CA SER A 19 4.97 9.87 0.33
C SER A 19 5.57 8.47 0.23
N GLU A 20 6.79 8.39 -0.28
CA GLU A 20 7.57 7.15 -0.29
C GLU A 20 7.70 6.56 1.12
N GLN A 21 8.01 7.40 2.11
CA GLN A 21 8.11 6.97 3.50
C GLN A 21 6.86 6.25 3.99
N VAL A 22 5.66 6.76 3.69
CA VAL A 22 4.40 6.10 4.08
C VAL A 22 4.25 4.72 3.46
N VAL A 23 4.70 4.54 2.21
CA VAL A 23 4.67 3.23 1.55
C VAL A 23 5.67 2.28 2.20
N LEU A 24 6.90 2.73 2.45
CA LEU A 24 7.92 1.93 3.14
C LEU A 24 7.42 1.47 4.51
N ASP A 25 6.88 2.40 5.29
CA ASP A 25 6.26 2.16 6.59
C ASP A 25 5.11 1.15 6.51
N THR A 26 4.30 1.21 5.45
CA THR A 26 3.17 0.29 5.27
C THR A 26 3.65 -1.14 4.97
N ILE A 27 4.74 -1.30 4.20
CA ILE A 27 5.28 -2.62 3.88
C ILE A 27 6.10 -3.20 5.06
N ASP A 28 6.87 -2.36 5.76
CA ASP A 28 7.73 -2.78 6.88
C ASP A 28 6.91 -3.20 8.10
N SER A 29 5.89 -2.40 8.45
CA SER A 29 5.06 -2.59 9.64
C SER A 29 3.57 -2.45 9.28
N PRO A 30 3.01 -3.41 8.52
CA PRO A 30 1.59 -3.43 8.19
C PRO A 30 0.74 -3.79 9.41
N ASP A 31 -0.47 -3.25 9.47
CA ASP A 31 -1.49 -3.72 10.42
C ASP A 31 -2.11 -5.05 9.96
N ASP A 32 -2.19 -5.24 8.65
CA ASP A 32 -2.73 -6.45 8.01
C ASP A 32 -2.05 -6.71 6.66
N ILE A 33 -1.97 -7.98 6.26
CA ILE A 33 -1.48 -8.40 4.95
C ILE A 33 -2.51 -9.37 4.36
N VAL A 34 -3.05 -8.99 3.21
CA VAL A 34 -3.99 -9.85 2.46
C VAL A 34 -3.39 -10.24 1.11
N ILE A 35 -3.77 -11.41 0.63
CA ILE A 35 -3.39 -11.88 -0.70
C ILE A 35 -4.49 -11.49 -1.69
N GLY A 36 -4.10 -10.79 -2.75
CA GLY A 36 -4.97 -10.40 -3.85
C GLY A 36 -5.37 -11.59 -4.72
N GLU A 37 -6.33 -11.36 -5.62
CA GLU A 37 -6.90 -12.42 -6.46
C GLU A 37 -5.88 -13.03 -7.42
N MET A 38 -4.85 -12.28 -7.81
CA MET A 38 -3.77 -12.74 -8.69
C MET A 38 -2.52 -13.22 -7.91
N GLY A 39 -2.63 -13.39 -6.59
CA GLY A 39 -1.55 -13.86 -5.72
C GLY A 39 -0.59 -12.76 -5.25
N GLU A 40 -0.87 -11.49 -5.57
CA GLU A 40 -0.09 -10.36 -5.10
C GLU A 40 -0.31 -10.08 -3.60
N SER A 41 0.69 -9.56 -2.92
CA SER A 41 0.58 -9.17 -1.51
C SER A 41 0.05 -7.75 -1.38
N ILE A 42 -0.85 -7.54 -0.42
CA ILE A 42 -1.45 -6.23 -0.14
C ILE A 42 -1.22 -5.91 1.33
N ALA A 43 -0.23 -5.06 1.59
CA ALA A 43 -0.01 -4.51 2.92
C ALA A 43 -1.01 -3.40 3.19
N ILE A 44 -1.66 -3.46 4.34
CA ILE A 44 -2.65 -2.51 4.79
C ILE A 44 -2.15 -1.85 6.06
N ARG A 45 -2.16 -0.52 6.08
CA ARG A 45 -1.88 0.28 7.27
C ARG A 45 -2.96 1.33 7.46
N ARG A 46 -3.54 1.36 8.65
CA ARG A 46 -4.61 2.27 9.06
C ARG A 46 -4.01 3.39 9.89
N HIS A 47 -4.17 4.60 9.40
CA HIS A 47 -4.03 5.82 10.17
C HIS A 47 -5.43 6.27 10.63
N LEU A 48 -5.48 7.09 11.69
CA LEU A 48 -6.72 7.53 12.36
C LEU A 48 -7.93 7.81 11.45
N ARG A 49 -7.73 8.37 10.25
CA ARG A 49 -8.80 8.70 9.29
C ARG A 49 -8.57 8.14 7.89
N ASP A 50 -7.48 7.42 7.68
CA ASP A 50 -7.05 6.99 6.35
C ASP A 50 -6.56 5.55 6.40
N GLU A 51 -6.98 4.73 5.45
CA GLU A 51 -6.38 3.44 5.20
C GLU A 51 -5.51 3.52 3.96
N ILE A 52 -4.24 3.12 4.11
CA ILE A 52 -3.28 2.99 3.03
C ILE A 52 -3.15 1.51 2.69
N ARG A 53 -3.36 1.17 1.42
CA ARG A 53 -3.11 -0.17 0.89
C ARG A 53 -2.02 -0.09 -0.15
N VAL A 54 -1.00 -0.91 0.02
CA VAL A 54 0.14 -1.01 -0.89
C VAL A 54 0.11 -2.40 -1.48
N VAL A 55 -0.08 -2.46 -2.79
CA VAL A 55 -0.08 -3.71 -3.55
C VAL A 55 1.32 -3.94 -4.09
N TYR A 56 1.93 -5.06 -3.72
CA TYR A 56 3.29 -5.39 -4.07
C TYR A 56 3.49 -6.90 -4.31
N GLU A 57 4.59 -7.21 -4.99
CA GLU A 57 5.11 -8.57 -5.08
C GLU A 57 6.52 -8.60 -4.49
N GLU A 58 6.78 -9.64 -3.69
CA GLU A 58 8.11 -9.93 -3.17
C GLU A 58 8.83 -10.85 -4.14
N ASN A 59 9.96 -10.39 -4.67
CA ASN A 59 10.85 -11.23 -5.47
C ASN A 59 11.72 -12.09 -4.55
N PRO A 60 12.22 -13.25 -5.03
CA PRO A 60 13.08 -14.14 -4.24
C PRO A 60 14.38 -13.47 -3.75
N ASP A 61 14.81 -12.37 -4.35
CA ASP A 61 15.94 -11.53 -3.90
C ASP A 61 15.58 -10.54 -2.76
N GLY A 62 14.36 -10.59 -2.21
CA GLY A 62 13.88 -9.67 -1.18
C GLY A 62 13.59 -8.26 -1.69
N VAL A 63 13.25 -8.14 -2.99
CA VAL A 63 12.86 -6.86 -3.63
C VAL A 63 11.34 -6.78 -3.70
N TYR A 64 10.79 -5.72 -3.12
CA TYR A 64 9.35 -5.44 -3.14
C TYR A 64 9.02 -4.53 -4.33
N VAL A 65 8.22 -5.03 -5.27
CA VAL A 65 7.78 -4.26 -6.44
C VAL A 65 6.38 -3.74 -6.18
N VAL A 66 6.24 -2.42 -6.00
CA VAL A 66 4.94 -1.78 -5.73
C VAL A 66 4.22 -1.49 -7.05
N PHE A 67 3.04 -2.07 -7.22
CA PHE A 67 2.19 -1.89 -8.40
C PHE A 67 1.21 -0.74 -8.22
N THR A 68 0.56 -0.66 -7.05
CA THR A 68 -0.43 0.37 -6.79
C THR A 68 -0.48 0.79 -5.35
N VAL A 69 -0.90 2.04 -5.14
CA VAL A 69 -1.12 2.63 -3.83
C VAL A 69 -2.54 3.17 -3.80
N ILE A 70 -3.29 2.73 -2.80
CA ILE A 70 -4.68 3.11 -2.56
C ILE A 70 -4.72 3.83 -1.21
N ARG A 71 -5.41 4.98 -1.20
CA ARG A 71 -5.74 5.71 0.02
C ARG A 71 -7.25 5.90 0.07
N THR A 72 -7.86 5.37 1.13
CA THR A 72 -9.29 5.47 1.40
C THR A 72 -9.48 6.21 2.70
N ARG A 73 -10.40 7.18 2.75
CA ARG A 73 -10.78 7.79 4.03
C ARG A 73 -11.68 6.83 4.77
N ILE A 74 -11.32 6.54 6.02
CA ILE A 74 -12.20 5.82 6.94
C ILE A 74 -13.23 6.85 7.39
N SER A 75 -14.30 7.00 6.62
CA SER A 75 -15.49 7.71 7.11
C SER A 75 -16.19 6.77 8.08
N GLU A 76 -16.49 7.26 9.28
CA GLU A 76 -17.49 6.69 10.17
C GLU A 76 -18.86 6.80 9.46
N GLN A 77 -19.11 5.96 8.46
CA GLN A 77 -20.45 5.79 7.93
C GLN A 77 -21.13 4.80 8.89
N GLY A 78 -21.73 5.37 9.93
CA GLY A 78 -22.77 4.68 10.68
C GLY A 78 -23.89 4.27 9.72
N ASP A 79 -24.48 3.12 10.02
CA ASP A 79 -25.78 2.63 9.54
C ASP A 79 -26.72 3.76 9.10
N ASP A 80 -27.21 3.66 7.87
CA ASP A 80 -28.56 4.09 7.48
C ASP A 80 -29.23 2.93 6.72
#